data_AF-A0A3B9LZY9-F1
#
_entry.id   AF-A0A3B9LZY9-F1
#
_cell.length_a   1.000
_cell.length_b   1.000
_cell.length_c   1.000
_cell.angle_alpha   90.00
_cell.angle_beta   90.00
_cell.angle_gamma   90.00
#
_symmetry.space_group_name_H-M   'P 1'
#
loop_
_entity.id
_entity.type
_entity.pdbx_description
1 polymer ?
#
loop_
_entity_poly.entity_id
_entity_poly.type
_entity_poly.pdbx_seq_one_letter_code
_entity_poly.pdbx_strand_id
1 'polypeptide(L)'
;GLEHRIGGIEKQHITGNVNYDPENHHLMVRLRQEKVDRAANDIPLIEVFGEKTGKVLVLGWGSTYGSISTAVEKLQSEGKSVSSAHLRYLNPFPKNLGEALAGFETVIIPEMNLGQLCTMVRAKYLVDAIPFSKVKGRPFQIREIVRKVEEYL
;
A
#
# COMPACT_ATOMS: atom_id res chain seq x y z
N GLY A 1 2.77 28.35 35.18
CA GLY A 1 2.77 27.91 33.77
C GLY A 1 1.64 26.93 33.57
N LEU A 2 1.13 26.77 32.35
CA LEU A 2 0.21 25.66 32.05
C LEU A 2 1.05 24.39 31.95
N GLU A 3 0.91 23.50 32.94
CA GLU A 3 1.61 22.22 32.95
C GLU A 3 0.80 21.19 32.18
N HIS A 4 1.38 20.62 31.12
CA HIS A 4 0.77 19.53 30.37
C HIS A 4 1.29 18.19 30.91
N ARG A 5 0.39 17.21 31.12
CA ARG A 5 0.76 15.86 31.58
C ARG A 5 0.92 14.92 30.38
N ILE A 6 2.14 14.41 30.19
CA ILE A 6 2.49 13.46 29.12
C ILE A 6 2.88 12.12 29.76
N GLY A 7 2.51 11.01 29.13
CA GLY A 7 2.90 9.67 29.56
C GLY A 7 2.23 8.58 28.72
N GLY A 8 2.65 7.33 28.90
CA GLY A 8 2.18 6.19 28.10
C GLY A 8 0.84 5.57 28.54
N ILE A 9 0.34 5.91 29.73
CA ILE A 9 -0.99 5.47 30.21
C ILE A 9 -2.08 6.29 29.51
N GLU A 10 -3.24 5.69 29.28
CA GLU A 10 -4.42 6.35 28.72
C GLU A 10 -4.73 7.68 29.43
N LYS A 11 -5.04 8.69 28.63
CA LYS A 11 -5.23 10.05 29.07
C LYS A 11 -6.65 10.51 28.86
N GLN A 12 -7.16 11.30 29.80
CA GLN A 12 -8.41 12.00 29.65
C GLN A 12 -8.33 12.93 28.45
N HIS A 13 -9.37 12.91 27.61
CA HIS A 13 -9.52 13.85 26.51
C HIS A 13 -9.31 15.30 27.00
N ILE A 14 -8.55 16.08 26.23
CA ILE A 14 -8.16 17.48 26.50
C ILE A 14 -7.17 17.69 27.66
N THR A 15 -7.41 17.12 28.84
CA THR A 15 -6.70 17.53 30.07
C THR A 15 -5.37 16.78 30.31
N GLY A 16 -5.20 15.58 29.75
CA GLY A 16 -3.96 14.80 29.92
C GLY A 16 -3.83 14.07 31.28
N ASN A 17 -4.87 14.09 32.12
CA ASN A 17 -4.91 13.29 33.35
C ASN A 17 -4.99 11.79 33.04
N VAL A 18 -4.51 10.93 33.93
CA VAL A 18 -4.73 9.48 33.79
C VAL A 18 -6.23 9.20 33.89
N ASN A 19 -6.76 8.38 32.98
CA ASN A 19 -8.19 8.07 32.92
C ASN A 19 -8.39 6.61 32.50
N TYR A 20 -9.27 5.91 33.23
CA TYR A 20 -9.60 4.49 33.02
C TYR A 20 -11.06 4.29 32.56
N ASP A 21 -11.79 5.37 32.31
CA ASP A 21 -13.17 5.32 31.84
C ASP A 21 -13.23 4.68 30.43
N PRO A 22 -14.10 3.67 30.22
CA PRO A 22 -14.21 2.98 28.94
C PRO A 22 -14.56 3.89 27.75
N GLU A 23 -15.44 4.87 27.95
CA GLU A 23 -15.87 5.80 26.88
C GLU A 23 -14.75 6.77 26.53
N ASN A 24 -13.99 7.24 27.53
CA ASN A 24 -12.78 8.01 27.27
C ASN A 24 -11.76 7.18 26.47
N HIS A 25 -11.53 5.92 26.84
CA HIS A 25 -10.62 5.05 26.10
C HIS A 25 -11.08 4.85 24.65
N HIS A 26 -12.37 4.54 24.44
CA HIS A 26 -12.97 4.40 23.12
C HIS A 26 -12.76 5.65 22.25
N LEU A 27 -13.11 6.82 22.78
CA LEU A 27 -12.95 8.11 22.10
C LEU A 27 -11.48 8.37 21.76
N MET A 28 -10.58 8.23 22.74
CA MET A 28 -9.17 8.56 22.56
C MET A 28 -8.47 7.61 21.58
N VAL A 29 -8.84 6.32 21.55
CA VAL A 29 -8.37 5.36 20.53
C VAL A 29 -8.82 5.80 19.14
N ARG A 30 -10.10 6.14 18.96
CA ARG A 30 -10.63 6.61 17.68
C ARG A 30 -9.97 7.90 17.21
N LEU A 31 -9.80 8.88 18.09
CA LEU A 31 -9.14 10.15 17.75
C LEU A 31 -7.69 9.95 17.29
N ARG A 32 -6.95 9.03 17.94
CA ARG A 32 -5.57 8.71 17.54
C ARG A 32 -5.54 8.01 16.18
N GLN A 33 -6.45 7.08 15.93
CA GLN A 33 -6.56 6.41 14.63
C GLN A 33 -6.97 7.40 13.53
N GLU A 34 -8.01 8.20 13.78
CA GLU A 34 -8.49 9.22 12.84
C GLU A 34 -7.39 10.22 12.48
N LYS A 35 -6.57 10.62 13.45
CA LYS A 35 -5.40 11.47 13.18
C LYS A 35 -4.44 10.83 12.18
N VAL A 36 -4.18 9.52 12.30
CA VAL A 36 -3.36 8.79 11.33
C VAL A 36 -4.06 8.72 9.97
N ASP A 37 -5.35 8.40 9.95
CA ASP A 37 -6.12 8.27 8.71
C ASP A 37 -6.20 9.60 7.94
N ARG A 38 -6.36 10.72 8.65
CA ARG A 38 -6.38 12.07 8.05
C ARG A 38 -5.09 12.44 7.34
N ALA A 39 -3.94 11.82 7.69
CA ALA A 39 -2.69 12.03 6.97
C ALA A 39 -2.80 11.62 5.49
N ALA A 40 -3.75 10.74 5.12
CA ALA A 40 -4.02 10.38 3.73
C ALA A 40 -4.46 11.56 2.86
N ASN A 41 -4.92 12.66 3.45
CA ASN A 41 -5.28 13.88 2.71
C ASN A 41 -4.06 14.64 2.18
N ASP A 42 -2.91 14.50 2.85
CA ASP A 42 -1.65 15.16 2.49
C ASP A 42 -0.72 14.24 1.69
N ILE A 43 -1.05 12.94 1.61
CA ILE A 43 -0.31 11.96 0.81
C ILE A 43 -0.69 12.13 -0.66
N PRO A 44 0.30 12.28 -1.58
CA PRO A 44 0.05 12.30 -3.01
C PRO A 44 -0.75 11.09 -3.47
N LEU A 45 -1.65 11.29 -4.43
CA LEU A 45 -2.37 10.20 -5.07
C LEU A 45 -1.38 9.23 -5.71
N ILE A 46 -1.71 7.95 -5.72
CA ILE A 46 -0.90 6.99 -6.44
C ILE A 46 -1.04 7.22 -7.95
N GLU A 47 0.11 7.34 -8.61
CA GLU A 47 0.22 7.45 -10.05
C GLU A 47 0.34 6.05 -10.65
N VAL A 48 -0.40 5.83 -11.73
CA VAL A 48 -0.33 4.62 -12.54
C VAL A 48 0.52 4.94 -13.77
N PHE A 49 1.58 4.16 -13.97
CA PHE A 49 2.38 4.18 -15.18
C PHE A 49 1.74 3.24 -16.21
N GLY A 50 1.25 3.82 -17.31
CA GLY A 50 0.45 3.13 -18.32
C GLY A 50 -1.02 3.56 -18.29
N GLU A 51 -1.88 2.71 -18.83
CA GLU A 51 -3.33 2.92 -18.80
C GLU A 51 -3.89 2.81 -17.38
N LYS A 52 -4.95 3.57 -17.07
CA LYS A 52 -5.61 3.53 -15.75
C LYS A 52 -6.45 2.28 -15.53
N THR A 53 -6.73 1.55 -16.60
CA THR A 53 -7.48 0.29 -16.60
C THR A 53 -6.82 -0.70 -17.54
N GLY A 54 -6.91 -2.00 -17.24
CA GLY A 54 -6.34 -3.03 -18.11
C GLY A 54 -6.36 -4.42 -17.50
N LYS A 55 -5.62 -5.35 -18.11
CA LYS A 55 -5.56 -6.73 -17.59
C LYS A 55 -4.76 -6.83 -16.31
N VAL A 56 -3.52 -6.33 -16.30
CA VAL A 56 -2.60 -6.53 -15.17
C VAL A 56 -2.06 -5.20 -14.64
N LEU A 57 -2.18 -4.99 -13.33
CA LEU A 57 -1.42 -3.99 -12.59
C LEU A 57 -0.30 -4.64 -11.79
N VAL A 58 0.94 -4.20 -12.00
CA VAL A 58 2.07 -4.59 -11.15
C VAL A 58 2.25 -3.52 -10.06
N LEU A 59 1.85 -3.85 -8.83
CA LEU A 59 1.95 -2.95 -7.68
C LEU A 59 3.23 -3.24 -6.89
N GLY A 60 4.14 -2.27 -6.89
CA GLY A 60 5.43 -2.35 -6.20
C GLY A 60 5.56 -1.44 -4.99
N TRP A 61 6.62 -1.66 -4.20
CA TRP A 61 7.06 -0.76 -3.14
C TRP A 61 8.56 -0.94 -2.87
N GLY A 62 9.24 0.11 -2.41
CA GLY A 62 10.66 0.05 -2.09
C GLY A 62 11.55 -0.33 -3.28
N SER A 63 12.51 -1.23 -3.06
CA SER A 63 13.56 -1.55 -4.03
C SER A 63 13.08 -2.29 -5.29
N THR A 64 11.82 -2.72 -5.36
CA THR A 64 11.28 -3.40 -6.55
C THR A 64 10.95 -2.44 -7.70
N TYR A 65 10.97 -1.12 -7.46
CA TYR A 65 10.61 -0.08 -8.43
C TYR A 65 11.28 -0.25 -9.79
N GLY A 66 12.62 -0.36 -9.82
CA GLY A 66 13.38 -0.42 -11.07
C GLY A 66 13.04 -1.66 -11.89
N SER A 67 13.03 -2.84 -11.24
CA SER A 67 12.72 -4.10 -11.93
C SER A 67 11.28 -4.13 -12.47
N ILE A 68 10.32 -3.55 -11.74
CA ILE A 68 8.92 -3.45 -12.16
C ILE A 68 8.78 -2.50 -13.35
N SER A 69 9.31 -1.28 -13.24
CA SER A 69 9.17 -0.24 -14.26
C SER A 69 9.69 -0.73 -15.60
N THR A 70 10.91 -1.29 -15.62
CA THR A 70 11.51 -1.82 -16.85
C THR A 70 10.79 -3.05 -17.41
N ALA A 71 10.23 -3.91 -16.55
CA ALA A 71 9.43 -5.05 -17.01
C ALA A 71 8.12 -4.61 -17.66
N VAL A 72 7.44 -3.62 -17.07
CA VAL A 72 6.19 -3.08 -17.61
C VAL A 72 6.43 -2.28 -18.89
N GLU A 73 7.44 -1.41 -18.95
CA GLU A 73 7.82 -0.70 -20.18
C GLU A 73 8.08 -1.67 -21.33
N LYS A 74 8.81 -2.76 -21.08
CA LYS A 74 9.04 -3.81 -22.07
C LYS A 74 7.73 -4.43 -22.56
N LEU A 75 6.87 -4.87 -21.65
CA LEU A 75 5.59 -5.50 -22.00
C LEU A 75 4.67 -4.54 -22.77
N GLN A 76 4.64 -3.26 -22.40
CA GLN A 76 3.90 -2.23 -23.12
C GLN A 76 4.45 -2.00 -24.53
N SER A 77 5.78 -2.02 -24.71
CA SER A 77 6.40 -1.93 -26.05
C SER A 77 6.03 -3.10 -26.97
N GLU A 78 5.63 -4.23 -26.38
CA GLU A 78 5.10 -5.41 -27.07
C GLU A 78 3.57 -5.37 -27.24
N GLY A 79 2.93 -4.25 -26.91
CA GLY A 79 1.48 -4.04 -27.05
C GLY A 79 0.62 -4.73 -25.99
N LYS A 80 1.21 -5.14 -24.86
CA LYS A 80 0.47 -5.83 -23.78
C LYS A 80 -0.26 -4.85 -22.87
N SER A 81 -1.45 -5.24 -22.39
CA SER A 81 -2.26 -4.46 -21.44
C SER A 81 -1.75 -4.64 -20.01
N VAL A 82 -0.66 -3.95 -19.69
CA VAL A 82 0.00 -3.97 -18.37
C VAL A 82 0.28 -2.56 -17.93
N SER A 83 -0.01 -2.24 -16.67
CA SER A 83 0.40 -1.00 -16.02
C SER A 83 1.16 -1.30 -14.74
N SER A 84 1.81 -0.28 -14.16
CA SER A 84 2.40 -0.40 -12.83
C SER A 84 2.05 0.78 -11.94
N ALA A 85 2.09 0.54 -10.64
CA ALA A 85 1.95 1.57 -9.61
C ALA A 85 2.99 1.31 -8.52
N HIS A 86 3.52 2.37 -7.90
CA HIS A 86 4.54 2.22 -6.88
C HIS A 86 4.21 2.99 -5.59
N LEU A 87 4.11 2.24 -4.49
CA LEU A 87 3.79 2.80 -3.18
C LEU A 87 5.04 3.37 -2.51
N ARG A 88 4.93 4.62 -2.06
CA ARG A 88 5.89 5.29 -1.16
C ARG A 88 5.37 5.44 0.26
N TYR A 89 4.05 5.42 0.44
CA TYR A 89 3.37 5.54 1.72
C TYR A 89 2.55 4.27 1.98
N LEU A 90 2.79 3.64 3.13
CA LEU A 90 2.14 2.37 3.50
C LEU A 90 1.08 2.52 4.59
N ASN A 91 1.22 3.52 5.47
CA ASN A 91 0.25 3.77 6.54
C ASN A 91 0.07 5.27 6.85
N PRO A 92 -1.07 5.88 6.46
CA PRO A 92 -2.09 5.29 5.60
C PRO A 92 -1.60 5.15 4.15
N PHE A 93 -2.27 4.30 3.37
CA PHE A 93 -2.08 4.25 1.91
C PHE A 93 -2.61 5.53 1.24
N PRO A 94 -2.18 5.83 0.00
CA PRO A 94 -2.81 6.85 -0.83
C PRO A 94 -4.32 6.63 -0.94
N LYS A 95 -5.12 7.71 -0.80
CA LYS A 95 -6.58 7.62 -0.70
C LYS A 95 -7.26 7.04 -1.95
N ASN A 96 -6.63 7.17 -3.12
CA ASN A 96 -7.13 6.62 -4.39
C ASN A 96 -6.62 5.20 -4.70
N LEU A 97 -5.87 4.55 -3.80
CA LEU A 97 -5.31 3.22 -4.08
C LEU A 97 -6.41 2.21 -4.43
N GLY A 98 -7.52 2.18 -3.68
CA GLY A 98 -8.62 1.26 -3.97
C GLY A 98 -9.20 1.41 -5.38
N GLU A 99 -9.40 2.65 -5.84
CA GLU A 99 -9.86 2.96 -7.20
C GLU A 99 -8.85 2.51 -8.26
N ALA A 100 -7.56 2.80 -8.04
CA ALA A 100 -6.49 2.37 -8.94
C ALA A 100 -6.42 0.84 -9.06
N LEU A 101 -6.60 0.10 -7.95
CA LEU A 101 -6.61 -1.36 -7.98
C LEU A 101 -7.83 -1.93 -8.72
N ALA A 102 -9.00 -1.33 -8.53
CA ALA A 102 -10.26 -1.78 -9.14
C ALA A 102 -10.29 -1.60 -10.67
N GLY A 103 -9.41 -0.78 -11.23
CA GLY A 103 -9.27 -0.60 -12.68
C GLY A 103 -8.69 -1.81 -13.42
N PHE A 104 -8.20 -2.82 -12.72
CA PHE A 104 -7.50 -3.95 -13.32
C PHE A 104 -8.10 -5.30 -12.96
N GLU A 105 -8.08 -6.23 -13.91
CA GLU A 105 -8.57 -7.60 -13.70
C GLU A 105 -7.70 -8.36 -12.69
N THR A 106 -6.38 -8.16 -12.76
CA THR A 106 -5.40 -8.82 -11.88
C THR A 106 -4.41 -7.81 -11.33
N VAL A 107 -4.12 -7.91 -10.02
CA VAL A 107 -3.04 -7.16 -9.38
C VAL A 107 -1.92 -8.12 -8.95
N ILE A 108 -0.72 -7.93 -9.46
CA ILE A 108 0.47 -8.71 -9.07
C ILE A 108 1.33 -7.85 -8.15
N ILE A 109 1.77 -8.41 -7.03
CA ILE A 109 2.60 -7.70 -6.03
C ILE A 109 3.96 -8.39 -5.90
N PRO A 110 4.98 -7.92 -6.64
CA PRO A 110 6.36 -8.37 -6.45
C PRO A 110 6.94 -7.78 -5.16
N GLU A 111 7.27 -8.63 -4.20
CA GLU A 111 7.87 -8.18 -2.94
C GLU A 111 8.96 -9.12 -2.43
N MET A 112 9.99 -8.55 -1.81
CA MET A 112 11.16 -9.28 -1.31
C MET A 112 11.00 -9.72 0.14
N ASN A 113 9.81 -10.22 0.46
CA ASN A 113 9.38 -10.65 1.79
C ASN A 113 8.35 -11.80 1.59
N LEU A 114 7.57 -12.13 2.62
CA LEU A 114 6.61 -13.24 2.59
C LEU A 114 5.16 -12.82 2.31
N GLY A 115 4.93 -11.72 1.59
CA GLY A 115 3.59 -11.34 1.15
C GLY A 115 2.93 -10.26 2.03
N GLN A 116 3.71 -9.46 2.75
CA GLN A 116 3.17 -8.48 3.71
C GLN A 116 2.31 -7.41 3.03
N LEU A 117 2.78 -6.83 1.91
CA LEU A 117 1.99 -5.83 1.20
C LEU A 117 0.75 -6.47 0.59
N CYS A 118 0.88 -7.65 -0.02
CA CYS A 118 -0.25 -8.38 -0.59
C CYS A 118 -1.34 -8.64 0.46
N THR A 119 -0.94 -9.07 1.67
CA THR A 119 -1.88 -9.28 2.78
C THR A 119 -2.63 -8.00 3.15
N MET A 120 -1.92 -6.87 3.30
CA MET A 120 -2.54 -5.59 3.64
C MET A 120 -3.49 -5.09 2.55
N VAL A 121 -3.11 -5.23 1.28
CA VAL A 121 -3.92 -4.80 0.13
C VAL A 121 -5.21 -5.61 0.05
N ARG A 122 -5.12 -6.95 0.16
CA ARG A 122 -6.30 -7.83 0.16
C ARG A 122 -7.22 -7.55 1.34
N ALA A 123 -6.66 -7.40 2.53
CA ALA A 123 -7.42 -7.13 3.75
C ALA A 123 -8.18 -5.79 3.69
N LYS A 124 -7.58 -4.75 3.07
CA LYS A 124 -8.16 -3.42 3.03
C LYS A 124 -9.12 -3.18 1.85
N TYR A 125 -8.82 -3.73 0.68
CA TYR A 125 -9.54 -3.39 -0.56
C TYR A 125 -10.32 -4.56 -1.17
N LEU A 126 -10.24 -5.76 -0.61
CA LEU A 126 -10.93 -6.96 -1.11
C LEU A 126 -10.63 -7.29 -2.59
N VAL A 127 -9.43 -6.92 -3.05
CA VAL A 127 -8.94 -7.21 -4.40
C VAL A 127 -8.28 -8.59 -4.41
N ASP A 128 -8.44 -9.36 -5.49
CA ASP A 128 -7.72 -10.61 -5.69
C ASP A 128 -6.27 -10.36 -6.14
N ALA A 129 -5.45 -9.91 -5.18
CA ALA A 129 -4.04 -9.65 -5.43
C ALA A 129 -3.23 -10.95 -5.38
N ILE A 130 -2.42 -11.16 -6.42
CA ILE A 130 -1.53 -12.29 -6.60
C ILE A 130 -0.19 -11.99 -5.91
N PRO A 131 0.20 -12.77 -4.88
CA PRO A 131 1.51 -12.61 -4.26
C PRO A 131 2.61 -13.09 -5.21
N PHE A 132 3.66 -12.28 -5.37
CA PHE A 132 4.89 -12.70 -6.06
C PHE A 132 6.10 -12.44 -5.16
N SER A 133 6.31 -13.34 -4.20
CA SER A 133 7.32 -13.20 -3.15
C SER A 133 8.69 -13.77 -3.55
N LYS A 134 9.77 -13.04 -3.22
CA LYS A 134 11.16 -13.51 -3.38
C LYS A 134 12.02 -13.22 -2.16
N VAL A 135 12.32 -14.26 -1.38
CA VAL A 135 13.17 -14.17 -0.17
C VAL A 135 14.53 -14.84 -0.36
N LYS A 136 15.15 -14.66 -1.55
CA LYS A 136 16.43 -15.29 -1.92
C LYS A 136 17.66 -14.39 -1.75
N GLY A 137 17.53 -13.27 -1.04
CA GLY A 137 18.62 -12.31 -0.82
C GLY A 137 19.14 -11.62 -2.09
N ARG A 138 18.34 -11.61 -3.18
CA ARG A 138 18.69 -10.98 -4.46
C ARG A 138 17.48 -10.25 -5.04
N PRO A 139 17.67 -9.08 -5.69
CA PRO A 139 16.59 -8.36 -6.36
C PRO A 139 15.87 -9.21 -7.41
N PHE A 140 14.64 -8.81 -7.75
CA PHE A 140 13.95 -9.35 -8.92
C PHE A 140 14.71 -9.02 -10.19
N GLN A 141 14.91 -10.03 -11.02
CA GLN A 141 15.34 -9.84 -12.39
C GLN A 141 14.12 -9.47 -13.24
N ILE A 142 14.31 -8.59 -14.21
CA ILE A 142 13.24 -8.13 -15.11
C ILE A 142 12.50 -9.33 -15.74
N ARG A 143 13.24 -10.35 -16.19
CA ARG A 143 12.68 -11.58 -16.77
C ARG A 143 11.77 -12.37 -15.83
N GLU A 144 11.98 -12.29 -14.52
CA GLU A 144 11.12 -12.97 -13.54
C GLU A 144 9.75 -12.29 -13.48
N ILE A 145 9.72 -10.96 -13.49
CA ILE A 145 8.49 -10.18 -13.48
C ILE A 145 7.75 -10.33 -14.81
N VAL A 146 8.46 -10.22 -15.95
CA VAL A 146 7.86 -10.40 -17.28
C VAL A 146 7.14 -11.74 -17.38
N ARG A 147 7.83 -12.85 -17.07
CA ARG A 147 7.23 -14.19 -17.11
C ARG A 147 6.01 -14.31 -16.22
N LYS A 148 6.08 -13.74 -15.00
CA LYS A 148 4.97 -13.81 -14.06
C LYS A 148 3.76 -13.03 -14.55
N VAL A 149 3.96 -11.89 -15.20
CA VAL A 149 2.88 -11.08 -15.78
C VAL A 149 2.25 -11.77 -16.99
N GLU A 150 3.06 -12.40 -17.85
CA GLU A 150 2.58 -13.16 -19.02
C GLU A 150 1.62 -14.30 -18.66
N GLU A 151 1.71 -14.88 -17.45
CA GLU A 151 0.75 -15.89 -16.97
C GLU A 151 -0.70 -15.37 -16.84
N TYR A 152 -0.90 -14.04 -16.82
CA TYR A 152 -2.20 -13.38 -16.58
C TYR A 152 -2.62 -12.42 -17.72
N LEU A 153 -1.92 -12.45 -18.86
CA LEU A 153 -2.23 -11.65 -20.05
C LEU A 153 -3.00 -12.44 -21.11
#